data_AF-A0A096AM03-F1
#
_entry.id   AF-A0A096AM03-F1
#
_cell.length_a   1.000
_cell.length_b   1.000
_cell.length_c   1.000
_cell.angle_alpha   90.00
_cell.angle_beta   90.00
_cell.angle_gamma   90.00
#
_symmetry.space_group_name_H-M   'P 1'
#
loop_
_entity.id
_entity.type
_entity.pdbx_description
1 polymer ?
#
loop_
_entity_poly.entity_id
_entity_poly.type
_entity_poly.pdbx_seq_one_letter_code
_entity_poly.pdbx_strand_id
1 'polypeptide(L)'
;MLITTRQYKSQYHILIWIGVLSAIFIGMMEYGYALQGKLDCHWKIYLGLIPYVTWIVMTYLATKPKWFIQRYNVKEMYNVHRILGIIGTLLIAAHWYLYFGKAAKSVLGWWGGYTALVAMFIAFVVGVIYLSPWVKKLATSMSHKKVIWLHRLNLVALIAANIHVHGFKRLVAMVPFLQVYDIITYALVIYYLYWMYKNK
;
A
#
# COMPACT_ATOMS: atom_id res chain seq x y z
N MET A 1 -36.41 -7.37 -25.39
CA MET A 1 -35.75 -6.83 -24.18
C MET A 1 -34.25 -6.96 -24.38
N LEU A 2 -33.57 -5.90 -24.83
CA LEU A 2 -32.11 -5.92 -25.02
C LEU A 2 -31.44 -5.78 -23.64
N ILE A 3 -30.86 -6.87 -23.13
CA ILE A 3 -30.01 -6.84 -21.95
C ILE A 3 -28.71 -6.16 -22.38
N THR A 4 -28.62 -4.84 -22.22
CA THR A 4 -27.35 -4.12 -22.40
C THR A 4 -26.44 -4.51 -21.23
N THR A 5 -25.54 -5.47 -21.45
CA THR A 5 -24.49 -5.77 -20.48
C THR A 5 -23.59 -4.55 -20.40
N ARG A 6 -23.56 -3.91 -19.23
CA ARG A 6 -22.68 -2.76 -18.97
C ARG A 6 -21.23 -3.20 -19.21
N GLN A 7 -20.60 -2.68 -20.26
CA GLN A 7 -19.21 -2.98 -20.57
C GLN A 7 -18.30 -2.23 -19.59
N TYR A 8 -17.59 -2.98 -18.73
CA TYR A 8 -16.62 -2.41 -17.80
C TYR A 8 -15.28 -2.15 -18.51
N LYS A 9 -14.54 -1.15 -18.03
CA LYS A 9 -13.14 -0.91 -18.42
C LYS A 9 -12.23 -1.99 -17.85
N SER A 10 -11.11 -2.22 -18.52
CA SER A 10 -10.07 -3.19 -18.10
C SER A 10 -9.52 -2.89 -16.70
N GLN A 11 -9.47 -3.92 -15.85
CA GLN A 11 -8.84 -3.87 -14.53
C GLN A 11 -7.34 -3.52 -14.57
N TYR A 12 -6.66 -3.71 -15.71
CA TYR A 12 -5.23 -3.42 -15.86
C TYR A 12 -4.90 -1.92 -15.86
N HIS A 13 -5.90 -1.03 -16.00
CA HIS A 13 -5.69 0.40 -15.75
C HIS A 13 -5.18 0.69 -14.33
N ILE A 14 -5.49 -0.19 -13.36
CA ILE A 14 -4.96 -0.09 -11.99
C ILE A 14 -3.42 -0.16 -12.00
N LEU A 15 -2.83 -1.03 -12.84
CA LEU A 15 -1.38 -1.17 -12.96
C LEU A 15 -0.75 0.09 -13.57
N ILE A 16 -1.42 0.72 -14.53
CA ILE A 16 -0.98 2.00 -15.10
C ILE A 16 -0.97 3.09 -14.02
N TRP A 17 -2.02 3.18 -13.21
CA TRP A 17 -2.08 4.16 -12.11
C TRP A 17 -0.97 3.94 -11.09
N ILE A 18 -0.70 2.69 -10.71
CA ILE A 18 0.39 2.33 -9.80
C ILE A 18 1.74 2.69 -10.44
N GLY A 19 1.95 2.37 -11.72
CA GLY A 19 3.19 2.66 -12.43
C GLY A 19 3.47 4.17 -12.52
N VAL A 20 2.47 4.95 -12.93
CA VAL A 20 2.58 6.42 -13.01
C VAL A 20 2.84 7.02 -11.63
N LEU A 21 2.07 6.62 -10.60
CA LEU A 21 2.26 7.16 -9.26
C LEU A 21 3.63 6.76 -8.67
N SER A 22 4.10 5.54 -8.97
CA SER A 22 5.44 5.07 -8.57
C SER A 22 6.53 5.89 -9.24
N ALA A 23 6.41 6.17 -10.54
CA ALA A 23 7.36 7.00 -11.28
C ALA A 23 7.44 8.42 -10.71
N ILE A 24 6.30 9.01 -10.32
CA ILE A 24 6.26 10.34 -9.67
C ILE A 24 7.01 10.30 -8.33
N PHE A 25 6.72 9.32 -7.47
CA PHE A 25 7.41 9.19 -6.18
C PHE A 25 8.90 8.91 -6.32
N ILE A 26 9.29 8.04 -7.25
CA ILE A 26 10.70 7.75 -7.56
C ILE A 26 11.37 9.03 -8.07
N GLY A 27 10.74 9.76 -8.99
CA GLY A 27 11.28 11.02 -9.52
C GLY A 27 11.53 12.07 -8.44
N MET A 28 10.57 12.27 -7.53
CA MET A 28 10.76 13.19 -6.39
C MET A 28 11.87 12.73 -5.44
N MET A 29 12.00 11.42 -5.20
CA MET A 29 13.03 10.88 -4.33
C MET A 29 14.43 11.00 -4.95
N GLU A 30 14.58 10.64 -6.23
CA GLU A 30 15.84 10.77 -6.95
C GLU A 30 16.24 12.23 -7.12
N TYR A 31 15.28 13.13 -7.33
CA TYR A 31 15.53 14.57 -7.29
C TYR A 31 16.07 15.00 -5.91
N GLY A 32 15.46 14.53 -4.82
CA GLY A 32 15.95 14.77 -3.46
C GLY A 32 17.35 14.22 -3.20
N TYR A 33 17.71 13.09 -3.81
CA TYR A 33 19.07 12.54 -3.76
C TYR A 33 20.07 13.37 -4.57
N ALA A 34 19.69 13.80 -5.76
CA ALA A 34 20.53 14.64 -6.62
C ALA A 34 20.88 15.98 -5.94
N LEU A 35 19.91 16.61 -5.27
CA LEU A 35 20.15 17.82 -4.46
C LEU A 35 21.12 17.61 -3.29
N GLN A 36 21.29 16.36 -2.86
CA GLN A 36 22.21 15.97 -1.79
C GLN A 36 23.55 15.43 -2.33
N GLY A 37 23.83 15.65 -3.63
CA GLY A 37 25.08 15.23 -4.28
C GLY A 37 25.18 13.71 -4.52
N LYS A 38 24.05 12.98 -4.53
CA LYS A 38 24.01 11.54 -4.81
C LYS A 38 23.31 11.28 -6.14
N LEU A 39 24.07 10.83 -7.12
CA LEU A 39 23.59 10.61 -8.50
C LEU A 39 23.42 9.13 -8.86
N ASP A 40 23.66 8.22 -7.90
CA ASP A 40 23.46 6.79 -8.11
C ASP A 40 21.97 6.42 -8.16
N CYS A 41 21.61 5.38 -8.91
CA CYS A 41 20.25 4.84 -8.90
C CYS A 41 19.98 4.08 -7.59
N HIS A 42 19.03 4.55 -6.77
CA HIS A 42 18.73 4.00 -5.46
C HIS A 42 17.69 2.86 -5.50
N TRP A 43 17.80 1.95 -6.47
CA TRP A 43 16.79 0.92 -6.79
C TRP A 43 16.31 0.09 -5.59
N LYS A 44 17.19 -0.17 -4.61
CA LYS A 44 16.86 -0.94 -3.40
C LYS A 44 15.76 -0.26 -2.58
N ILE A 45 15.67 1.07 -2.62
CA ILE A 45 14.62 1.85 -1.94
C ILE A 45 13.28 1.70 -2.67
N TYR A 46 13.30 1.50 -3.99
CA TYR A 46 12.07 1.31 -4.77
C TYR A 46 11.32 0.05 -4.34
N LEU A 47 12.02 -0.94 -3.78
CA LEU A 47 11.41 -2.14 -3.20
C LEU A 47 10.51 -1.83 -1.99
N GLY A 48 10.72 -0.70 -1.29
CA GLY A 48 9.81 -0.19 -0.27
C GLY A 48 8.76 0.78 -0.85
N LEU A 49 9.17 1.59 -1.82
CA LEU A 49 8.33 2.66 -2.38
C LEU A 49 7.22 2.15 -3.31
N ILE A 50 7.50 1.18 -4.17
CA ILE A 50 6.52 0.61 -5.11
C ILE A 50 5.39 -0.12 -4.34
N PRO A 51 5.68 -0.96 -3.32
CA PRO A 51 4.62 -1.53 -2.48
C PRO A 51 3.83 -0.48 -1.72
N TYR A 52 4.48 0.57 -1.20
CA TYR A 52 3.78 1.69 -0.58
C TYR A 52 2.77 2.33 -1.55
N VAL A 53 3.20 2.68 -2.76
CA VAL A 53 2.32 3.27 -3.79
C VAL A 53 1.18 2.33 -4.16
N THR A 54 1.50 1.05 -4.33
CA THR A 54 0.52 0.00 -4.59
C THR A 54 -0.55 -0.04 -3.50
N TRP A 55 -0.14 0.04 -2.24
CA TRP A 55 -1.08 0.09 -1.12
C TRP A 55 -1.93 1.34 -1.07
N ILE A 56 -1.38 2.51 -1.37
CA ILE A 56 -2.14 3.77 -1.45
C ILE A 56 -3.29 3.59 -2.45
N VAL A 57 -2.97 3.15 -3.67
CA VAL A 57 -3.96 2.93 -4.74
C VAL A 57 -4.99 1.89 -4.31
N MET A 58 -4.55 0.72 -3.83
CA MET A 58 -5.46 -0.37 -3.50
C MET A 58 -6.35 -0.08 -2.29
N THR A 59 -5.84 0.63 -1.29
CA THR A 59 -6.60 1.05 -0.11
C THR A 59 -7.66 2.08 -0.49
N TYR A 60 -7.32 3.03 -1.38
CA TYR A 60 -8.31 3.97 -1.93
C TYR A 60 -9.41 3.25 -2.70
N LEU A 61 -9.05 2.34 -3.62
CA LEU A 61 -10.03 1.58 -4.41
C LEU A 61 -10.90 0.66 -3.55
N ALA A 62 -10.39 0.17 -2.41
CA ALA A 62 -11.16 -0.63 -1.46
C ALA A 62 -12.32 0.16 -0.81
N THR A 63 -12.28 1.50 -0.83
CA THR A 63 -13.43 2.36 -0.42
C THR A 63 -14.54 2.40 -1.48
N LYS A 64 -14.35 1.75 -2.63
CA LYS A 64 -15.31 1.65 -3.74
C LYS A 64 -15.84 3.04 -4.16
N PRO A 65 -14.96 3.99 -4.54
CA PRO A 65 -15.41 5.33 -4.91
C PRO A 65 -16.36 5.28 -6.11
N LYS A 66 -17.38 6.15 -6.11
CA LYS A 66 -18.49 6.11 -7.08
C LYS A 66 -18.01 6.08 -8.54
N TRP A 67 -17.02 6.92 -8.87
CA TRP A 67 -16.46 6.99 -10.21
C TRP A 67 -15.83 5.66 -10.66
N PHE A 68 -15.30 4.86 -9.73
CA PHE A 68 -14.66 3.59 -10.02
C PHE A 68 -15.69 2.50 -10.24
N ILE A 69 -16.63 2.31 -9.31
CA ILE A 69 -17.67 1.27 -9.43
C ILE A 69 -18.62 1.49 -10.61
N GLN A 70 -18.69 2.72 -11.13
CA GLN A 70 -19.44 3.04 -12.34
C GLN A 70 -18.72 2.63 -13.64
N ARG A 71 -17.41 2.37 -13.60
CA ARG A 71 -16.59 2.13 -14.80
C ARG A 71 -15.85 0.81 -14.76
N TYR A 72 -15.65 0.22 -13.59
CA TYR A 72 -14.84 -0.96 -13.37
C TYR A 72 -15.60 -2.02 -12.56
N ASN A 73 -15.28 -3.29 -12.84
CA ASN A 73 -15.83 -4.42 -12.11
C ASN A 73 -15.10 -4.59 -10.76
N VAL A 74 -15.87 -4.55 -9.66
CA VAL A 74 -15.33 -4.66 -8.30
C VAL A 74 -14.73 -6.04 -8.02
N LYS A 75 -15.29 -7.11 -8.59
CA LYS A 75 -14.78 -8.47 -8.41
C LYS A 75 -13.38 -8.61 -9.02
N GLU A 76 -13.20 -8.06 -10.22
CA GLU A 76 -11.93 -7.98 -10.93
C GLU A 76 -10.91 -7.12 -10.18
N MET A 77 -11.31 -5.95 -9.67
CA MET A 77 -10.44 -5.13 -8.82
C MET A 77 -9.89 -5.91 -7.62
N TYR A 78 -10.73 -6.72 -6.94
CA TYR A 78 -10.25 -7.57 -5.84
C TYR A 78 -9.40 -8.78 -6.28
N ASN A 79 -9.48 -9.22 -7.55
CA ASN A 79 -8.51 -10.18 -8.10
C ASN A 79 -7.13 -9.52 -8.19
N VAL A 80 -7.07 -8.32 -8.79
CA VAL A 80 -5.84 -7.52 -8.91
C VAL A 80 -5.28 -7.19 -7.52
N HIS A 81 -6.12 -6.79 -6.57
CA HIS A 81 -5.75 -6.54 -5.17
C HIS A 81 -4.98 -7.71 -4.55
N ARG A 82 -5.48 -8.94 -4.71
CA ARG A 82 -4.86 -10.13 -4.12
C ARG A 82 -3.49 -10.41 -4.72
N ILE A 83 -3.37 -10.34 -6.05
CA ILE A 83 -2.09 -10.56 -6.75
C ILE A 83 -1.08 -9.49 -6.34
N LEU A 84 -1.49 -8.21 -6.34
CA LEU A 84 -0.64 -7.11 -5.90
C LEU A 84 -0.26 -7.21 -4.43
N GLY A 85 -1.13 -7.73 -3.57
CA GLY A 85 -0.83 -8.01 -2.17
C GLY A 85 0.31 -9.02 -2.00
N ILE A 86 0.33 -10.09 -2.82
CA ILE A 86 1.43 -11.07 -2.84
C ILE A 86 2.72 -10.41 -3.33
N ILE A 87 2.68 -9.77 -4.50
CA ILE A 87 3.87 -9.14 -5.10
C ILE A 87 4.44 -8.06 -4.17
N GLY A 88 3.59 -7.19 -3.62
CA GLY A 88 4.00 -6.15 -2.68
C GLY A 88 4.64 -6.72 -1.42
N THR A 89 4.10 -7.81 -0.87
CA THR A 89 4.68 -8.49 0.30
C THR A 89 6.07 -9.05 0.00
N LEU A 90 6.27 -9.65 -1.19
CA LEU A 90 7.57 -10.15 -1.62
C LEU A 90 8.60 -9.03 -1.79
N LEU A 91 8.19 -7.90 -2.37
CA LEU A 91 9.06 -6.72 -2.52
C LEU A 91 9.45 -6.13 -1.16
N ILE A 92 8.52 -6.04 -0.20
CA ILE A 92 8.83 -5.61 1.17
C ILE A 92 9.76 -6.61 1.87
N ALA A 93 9.58 -7.92 1.67
CA ALA A 93 10.49 -8.93 2.21
C ALA A 93 11.92 -8.74 1.65
N ALA A 94 12.05 -8.49 0.35
CA ALA A 94 13.33 -8.16 -0.28
C ALA A 94 13.92 -6.83 0.25
N HIS A 95 13.09 -5.80 0.41
CA HIS A 95 13.48 -4.53 1.03
C HIS A 95 14.05 -4.75 2.43
N TRP A 96 13.33 -5.50 3.27
CA TRP A 96 13.74 -5.82 4.63
C TRP A 96 15.06 -6.61 4.65
N TYR A 97 15.20 -7.61 3.78
CA TYR A 97 16.44 -8.38 3.66
C TYR A 97 17.65 -7.50 3.29
N LEU A 98 17.51 -6.61 2.30
CA LEU A 98 18.61 -5.75 1.83
C LEU A 98 18.95 -4.58 2.79
N TYR A 99 18.00 -4.19 3.64
CA TYR A 99 18.15 -3.11 4.61
C TYR A 99 18.19 -3.56 6.06
N PHE A 100 18.28 -4.87 6.31
CA PHE A 100 18.28 -5.43 7.65
C PHE A 100 19.35 -4.76 8.52
N GLY A 101 18.98 -4.36 9.74
CA GLY A 101 19.89 -3.69 10.68
C GLY A 101 20.20 -2.22 10.37
N LYS A 102 19.99 -1.71 9.15
CA LYS A 102 20.36 -0.33 8.79
C LYS A 102 19.52 0.74 9.52
N ALA A 103 18.30 0.38 9.90
CA ALA A 103 17.42 1.25 10.66
C ALA A 103 17.68 1.24 12.18
N ALA A 104 18.57 0.38 12.70
CA ALA A 104 18.75 0.15 14.14
C ALA A 104 19.20 1.39 14.92
N LYS A 105 19.85 2.35 14.23
CA LYS A 105 20.31 3.61 14.82
C LYS A 105 19.20 4.67 14.97
N SER A 106 17.99 4.40 14.48
CA SER A 106 16.86 5.32 14.53
C SER A 106 15.67 4.64 15.18
N VAL A 107 15.17 5.18 16.29
CA VAL A 107 14.00 4.61 16.99
C VAL A 107 12.79 4.57 16.06
N LEU A 108 12.53 5.68 15.34
CA LEU A 108 11.43 5.75 14.37
C LEU A 108 11.65 4.82 13.18
N GLY A 109 12.88 4.76 12.66
CA GLY A 109 13.22 3.84 11.58
C GLY A 109 13.05 2.38 12.00
N TRP A 110 13.55 2.00 13.17
CA TRP A 110 13.47 0.62 13.64
C TRP A 110 12.03 0.21 13.96
N TRP A 111 11.41 0.89 14.92
CA TRP A 111 10.09 0.50 15.41
C TRP A 111 8.97 0.83 14.43
N GLY A 112 9.07 1.90 13.64
CA GLY A 112 8.14 2.15 12.53
C GLY A 112 8.21 1.04 11.49
N GLY A 113 9.43 0.59 11.14
CA GLY A 113 9.64 -0.50 10.18
C GLY A 113 9.09 -1.85 10.68
N TYR A 114 9.40 -2.22 11.92
CA TYR A 114 8.85 -3.44 12.54
C TYR A 114 7.33 -3.42 12.68
N THR A 115 6.77 -2.29 13.13
CA THR A 115 5.31 -2.13 13.25
C THR A 115 4.65 -2.26 11.88
N ALA A 116 5.21 -1.64 10.84
CA ALA A 116 4.71 -1.75 9.48
C ALA A 116 4.75 -3.20 8.96
N LEU A 117 5.88 -3.90 9.18
CA LEU A 117 6.07 -5.29 8.77
C LEU A 117 5.05 -6.22 9.45
N VAL A 118 4.89 -6.11 10.78
CA VAL A 118 3.98 -6.97 11.53
C VAL A 118 2.52 -6.71 11.15
N ALA A 119 2.11 -5.44 11.10
CA ALA A 119 0.74 -5.08 10.73
C ALA A 119 0.39 -5.52 9.30
N MET A 120 1.33 -5.33 8.35
CA MET A 120 1.21 -5.84 6.99
C MET A 120 1.06 -7.36 6.98
N PHE A 121 1.95 -8.07 7.68
CA PHE A 121 1.98 -9.52 7.64
C PHE A 121 0.68 -10.13 8.16
N ILE A 122 0.14 -9.59 9.26
CA ILE A 122 -1.17 -9.97 9.78
C ILE A 122 -2.25 -9.71 8.72
N ALA A 123 -2.29 -8.51 8.14
CA ALA A 123 -3.29 -8.15 7.15
C ALA A 123 -3.20 -9.03 5.87
N PHE A 124 -1.99 -9.36 5.43
CA PHE A 124 -1.73 -10.25 4.30
C PHE A 124 -2.21 -11.68 4.57
N VAL A 125 -1.78 -12.28 5.69
CA VAL A 125 -2.18 -13.63 6.10
C VAL A 125 -3.70 -13.72 6.22
N VAL A 126 -4.32 -12.74 6.88
CA VAL A 126 -5.78 -12.67 7.01
C VAL A 126 -6.45 -12.54 5.64
N GLY A 127 -5.90 -11.71 4.75
CA GLY A 127 -6.42 -11.52 3.39
C GLY A 127 -6.35 -12.79 2.53
N VAL A 128 -5.23 -13.53 2.59
CA VAL A 128 -5.03 -14.76 1.82
C VAL A 128 -5.85 -15.91 2.38
N ILE A 129 -5.87 -16.10 3.70
CA ILE A 129 -6.51 -17.28 4.32
C ILE A 129 -8.03 -17.12 4.39
N TYR A 130 -8.53 -15.93 4.74
CA TYR A 130 -9.94 -15.74 5.10
C TYR A 130 -10.75 -14.92 4.10
N LEU A 131 -10.11 -14.06 3.30
CA LEU A 131 -10.82 -13.20 2.31
C LEU A 131 -10.61 -13.66 0.86
N SER A 132 -9.65 -14.55 0.61
CA SER A 132 -9.42 -15.11 -0.72
C SER A 132 -10.24 -16.39 -0.93
N PRO A 133 -10.81 -16.60 -2.14
CA PRO A 133 -11.46 -17.86 -2.47
C PRO A 133 -10.49 -19.04 -2.59
N TRP A 134 -9.17 -18.81 -2.51
CA TRP A 134 -8.13 -19.82 -2.68
C TRP A 134 -8.02 -20.79 -1.50
N VAL A 135 -8.38 -20.38 -0.28
CA VAL A 135 -8.17 -21.18 0.94
C VAL A 135 -9.49 -21.42 1.68
N LYS A 136 -10.36 -22.26 1.08
CA LYS A 136 -11.75 -22.45 1.57
C LYS A 136 -11.85 -23.12 2.95
N LYS A 137 -10.90 -23.99 3.33
CA LYS A 137 -10.99 -24.82 4.55
C LYS A 137 -10.76 -24.05 5.86
N LEU A 138 -9.96 -22.98 5.81
CA LEU A 138 -9.61 -22.18 6.99
C LEU A 138 -10.47 -20.92 7.14
N ALA A 139 -11.17 -20.50 6.08
CA ALA A 139 -11.95 -19.27 6.05
C ALA A 139 -13.16 -19.25 7.03
N THR A 140 -13.51 -20.38 7.64
CA THR A 140 -14.70 -20.52 8.50
C THR A 140 -14.43 -20.37 10.01
N SER A 141 -13.17 -20.31 10.45
CA SER A 141 -12.85 -20.25 11.89
C SER A 141 -13.05 -18.87 12.53
N MET A 142 -13.28 -17.82 11.74
CA MET A 142 -13.51 -16.46 12.22
C MET A 142 -14.68 -15.80 11.50
N SER A 143 -15.48 -15.00 12.24
CA SER A 143 -16.56 -14.21 11.63
C SER A 143 -16.01 -13.21 10.60
N HIS A 144 -16.70 -13.04 9.48
CA HIS A 144 -16.30 -12.12 8.41
C HIS A 144 -16.04 -10.67 8.89
N LYS A 145 -16.81 -10.18 9.87
CA LYS A 145 -16.61 -8.84 10.47
C LYS A 145 -15.25 -8.71 11.17
N LYS A 146 -14.85 -9.72 11.96
CA LYS A 146 -13.53 -9.77 12.62
C LYS A 146 -12.40 -9.85 11.61
N VAL A 147 -12.55 -10.69 10.58
CA VAL A 147 -11.58 -10.85 9.49
C VAL A 147 -11.33 -9.52 8.77
N ILE A 148 -12.39 -8.80 8.38
CA ILE A 148 -12.26 -7.48 7.75
C ILE A 148 -11.55 -6.49 8.68
N TRP A 149 -11.88 -6.51 9.97
CA TRP A 149 -11.24 -5.60 10.93
C TRP A 149 -9.74 -5.87 11.08
N LEU A 150 -9.33 -7.14 11.18
CA LEU A 150 -7.92 -7.52 11.20
C LEU A 150 -7.20 -7.15 9.89
N HIS A 151 -7.84 -7.34 8.74
CA HIS A 151 -7.27 -6.94 7.46
C HIS A 151 -7.05 -5.41 7.34
N ARG A 152 -7.83 -4.61 8.08
CA ARG A 152 -7.65 -3.16 8.16
C ARG A 152 -6.43 -2.72 8.96
N LEU A 153 -5.69 -3.64 9.60
CA LEU A 153 -4.36 -3.33 10.13
C LEU A 153 -3.38 -2.84 9.05
N ASN A 154 -3.70 -3.02 7.76
CA ASN A 154 -3.02 -2.33 6.67
C ASN A 154 -2.99 -0.79 6.83
N LEU A 155 -3.98 -0.16 7.48
CA LEU A 155 -3.92 1.27 7.78
C LEU A 155 -2.85 1.61 8.83
N VAL A 156 -2.70 0.75 9.84
CA VAL A 156 -1.61 0.85 10.82
C VAL A 156 -0.27 0.66 10.12
N ALA A 157 -0.18 -0.30 9.18
CA ALA A 157 1.01 -0.52 8.39
C ALA A 157 1.40 0.72 7.55
N LEU A 158 0.43 1.41 6.95
CA LEU A 158 0.66 2.66 6.20
C LEU A 158 1.20 3.79 7.10
N ILE A 159 0.59 4.01 8.27
CA ILE A 159 1.08 5.03 9.23
C ILE A 159 2.48 4.65 9.72
N ALA A 160 2.70 3.40 10.09
CA ALA A 160 3.99 2.92 10.58
C ALA A 160 5.09 2.99 9.52
N ALA A 161 4.76 2.68 8.26
CA ALA A 161 5.68 2.85 7.13
C ALA A 161 6.01 4.33 6.92
N ASN A 162 5.05 5.23 7.16
CA ASN A 162 5.32 6.66 7.12
C ASN A 162 6.31 7.09 8.21
N ILE A 163 6.04 6.72 9.45
CA ILE A 163 6.94 6.96 10.60
C ILE A 163 8.33 6.36 10.36
N HIS A 164 8.40 5.18 9.75
CA HIS A 164 9.66 4.53 9.37
C HIS A 164 10.53 5.43 8.48
N VAL A 165 9.94 6.06 7.45
CA VAL A 165 10.64 6.97 6.53
C VAL A 165 11.16 8.21 7.27
N HIS A 166 10.39 8.75 8.22
CA HIS A 166 10.81 9.87 9.09
C HIS A 166 12.02 9.53 9.98
N GLY A 167 12.28 8.23 10.20
CA GLY A 167 13.46 7.78 10.91
C GLY A 167 14.80 8.03 10.19
N PHE A 168 14.78 8.37 8.90
CA PHE A 168 15.99 8.57 8.10
C PHE A 168 16.20 10.06 7.81
N LYS A 169 17.19 10.67 8.47
CA LYS A 169 17.57 12.09 8.29
C LYS A 169 17.66 12.51 6.82
N ARG A 170 18.19 11.62 5.98
CA ARG A 170 18.34 11.86 4.54
C ARG A 170 17.00 12.01 3.82
N LEU A 171 16.06 11.12 4.10
CA LEU A 171 14.74 11.13 3.48
C LEU A 171 13.90 12.31 3.98
N VAL A 172 14.04 12.65 5.27
CA VAL A 172 13.34 13.79 5.88
C VAL A 172 13.76 15.13 5.24
N ALA A 173 14.98 15.24 4.74
CA ALA A 173 15.45 16.44 4.05
C ALA A 173 14.99 16.53 2.57
N MET A 174 14.31 15.52 2.02
CA MET A 174 13.94 15.49 0.60
C MET A 174 12.65 16.24 0.32
N VAL A 175 12.78 17.38 -0.34
CA VAL A 175 11.66 18.20 -0.81
C VAL A 175 11.55 18.08 -2.34
N PRO A 176 10.36 17.82 -2.92
CA PRO A 176 9.04 17.72 -2.26
C PRO A 176 8.66 16.31 -1.78
N PHE A 177 9.55 15.32 -1.88
CA PHE A 177 9.23 13.91 -1.65
C PHE A 177 8.53 13.66 -0.32
N LEU A 178 9.10 14.12 0.80
CA LEU A 178 8.56 13.83 2.13
C LEU A 178 7.18 14.46 2.32
N GLN A 179 7.00 15.73 1.90
CA GLN A 179 5.71 16.42 2.06
C GLN A 179 4.60 15.72 1.29
N VAL A 180 4.86 15.34 0.04
CA VAL A 180 3.87 14.64 -0.78
C VAL A 180 3.59 13.24 -0.21
N TYR A 181 4.62 12.55 0.27
CA TYR A 181 4.49 11.25 0.92
C TYR A 181 3.61 11.30 2.17
N ASP A 182 3.81 12.30 3.04
CA ASP A 182 3.01 12.53 4.24
C ASP A 182 1.56 12.89 3.90
N ILE A 183 1.37 13.90 3.05
CA ILE A 183 0.03 14.38 2.67
C ILE A 183 -0.79 13.22 2.09
N ILE A 184 -0.23 12.46 1.15
CA ILE A 184 -0.94 11.33 0.53
C ILE A 184 -1.26 10.24 1.55
N THR A 185 -0.32 9.90 2.44
CA THR A 185 -0.55 8.88 3.47
C THR A 185 -1.68 9.29 4.40
N TYR A 186 -1.56 10.47 5.03
CA TYR A 186 -2.51 10.92 6.04
C TYR A 186 -3.86 11.25 5.44
N ALA A 187 -3.91 11.91 4.27
CA ALA A 187 -5.18 12.18 3.59
C ALA A 187 -5.93 10.89 3.25
N LEU A 188 -5.23 9.86 2.77
CA LEU A 188 -5.86 8.56 2.48
C LEU A 188 -6.37 7.89 3.74
N VAL A 189 -5.56 7.84 4.81
CA VAL A 189 -5.97 7.20 6.07
C VAL A 189 -7.19 7.91 6.65
N ILE A 190 -7.16 9.24 6.73
CA ILE A 190 -8.29 10.05 7.22
C ILE A 190 -9.53 9.81 6.36
N TYR A 191 -9.38 9.84 5.03
CA TYR A 191 -10.48 9.56 4.10
C TYR A 191 -11.06 8.15 4.30
N TYR A 192 -10.21 7.13 4.49
CA TYR A 192 -10.66 5.75 4.72
C TYR A 192 -11.41 5.63 6.05
N LEU A 193 -10.92 6.27 7.12
CA LEU A 193 -11.59 6.29 8.42
C LEU A 193 -12.96 6.99 8.36
N TYR A 194 -13.03 8.12 7.65
CA TYR A 194 -14.30 8.80 7.40
C TYR A 194 -15.27 7.93 6.60
N TRP A 195 -14.78 7.27 5.54
CA TRP A 195 -15.58 6.30 4.78
C TRP A 195 -16.08 5.15 5.66
N MET A 196 -15.24 4.62 6.55
CA MET A 196 -15.66 3.59 7.51
C MET A 196 -16.75 4.09 8.44
N TYR A 197 -16.63 5.30 8.98
CA TYR A 197 -17.63 5.89 9.86
C TYR A 197 -18.98 6.05 9.16
N LYS A 198 -18.98 6.54 7.90
CA LYS A 198 -20.19 6.77 7.13
C LYS A 198 -20.91 5.49 6.68
N ASN A 199 -20.19 4.38 6.51
CA ASN A 199 -20.74 3.10 6.04
C ASN A 199 -20.90 2.05 7.17
N LYS A 200 -20.83 2.49 8.43
CA LYS A 200 -21.26 1.69 9.59
C LYS A 200 -22.77 1.74 9.72
#